data_AF-A0A1W2AWV9-F1
#
_entry.id   AF-A0A1W2AWV9-F1
#
_cell.length_a   1.000
_cell.length_b   1.000
_cell.length_c   1.000
_cell.angle_alpha   90.00
_cell.angle_beta   90.00
_cell.angle_gamma   90.00
#
_symmetry.space_group_name_H-M   'P 1'
#
loop_
_entity.id
_entity.type
_entity.pdbx_description
1 polymer ?
#
loop_
_entity_poly.entity_id
_entity_poly.type
_entity_poly.pdbx_seq_one_letter_code
_entity_poly.pdbx_strand_id
1 'polypeptide(L)'
;MKRLNSKKLLSMLLTAALVLSLLPGLSLPAMAVSHTYYIDYGFITISQDASDASYLDVTYSATLGAVSSMDIIPSSDEIVITQTDSSTATANVITVSSGTVRITLQQVNISTIPHSCISIISGAAVELTLSGANQLYALGNDTGIQVPSGASAIIDKKTSDTSDTLTVQGGFNSAGIGGGVKGSGGTITINGGTVTARTYGLGAGIGGAYEGSGGTITINGGCVYAEGGKGGGAGIGGGVKGSGGTVKISGSAKVTAIGNTTLDYFEDEYYYESGAGIGGGDSGAGGTVIISGGTVVATGGTYGASDIGKGANVSGDGDLYISGGSVNADFSGTVYQTSAKETAVYKTVVSGLHVSTDMTCAYNGGAEFSCATDSNGYLYLWLPEGNGTVYAYNDGSYCKAAGTIDTSNSNTLIAVCISISTASLPVGVAYIDYSETLVATGGSGTFSWSTSSALPSGITLSTDGVLSGKPVNSSAGSYSVIVTVTDASDPSLTATKTFTLTIQEHCGNGAYLIASDGDGAYIGSYTGSGIPTLTVNSGVTGFKYVRVNITTDTGHAGAETCVFVQIRNDQQIAFCFLTADFDIVSTAGAGFNVRPGDVIEVYIVDSLSNSGGSPTIL
;
A
#
# COMPACT_ATOMS: atom_id res chain seq x y z
N MET A 1 -19.47 39.59 -11.30
CA MET A 1 -20.62 38.63 -11.31
C MET A 1 -21.11 38.41 -12.74
N LYS A 2 -20.59 37.39 -13.44
CA LYS A 2 -21.22 36.88 -14.67
C LYS A 2 -22.24 35.81 -14.26
N ARG A 3 -23.53 36.09 -14.42
CA ARG A 3 -24.61 35.12 -14.18
C ARG A 3 -24.43 33.94 -15.13
N LEU A 4 -24.00 32.79 -14.61
CA LEU A 4 -24.09 31.52 -15.33
C LEU A 4 -25.58 31.23 -15.56
N ASN A 5 -25.93 30.98 -16.82
CA ASN A 5 -27.31 30.73 -17.25
C ASN A 5 -27.89 29.54 -16.46
N SER A 6 -28.98 29.75 -15.71
CA SER A 6 -29.60 28.75 -14.82
C SER A 6 -29.93 27.41 -15.50
N LYS A 7 -30.10 27.42 -16.82
CA LYS A 7 -30.30 26.21 -17.64
C LYS A 7 -29.06 25.31 -17.75
N LYS A 8 -27.84 25.87 -17.75
CA LYS A 8 -26.58 25.07 -17.76
C LYS A 8 -26.28 24.46 -16.39
N LEU A 9 -26.62 25.17 -15.32
CA LEU A 9 -26.47 24.66 -13.95
C LEU A 9 -27.45 23.50 -13.69
N LEU A 10 -28.70 23.65 -14.15
CA LEU A 10 -29.72 22.61 -13.99
C LEU A 10 -29.43 21.38 -14.87
N SER A 11 -28.87 21.54 -16.07
CA SER A 11 -28.49 20.39 -16.89
C SER A 11 -27.25 19.66 -16.36
N MET A 12 -26.30 20.36 -15.72
CA MET A 12 -25.15 19.74 -15.04
C MET A 12 -25.57 19.00 -13.76
N LEU A 13 -26.51 19.53 -12.98
CA LEU A 13 -27.09 18.86 -11.82
C LEU A 13 -27.91 17.62 -12.21
N LEU A 14 -28.67 17.68 -13.31
CA LEU A 14 -29.44 16.53 -13.79
C LEU A 14 -28.57 15.44 -14.43
N THR A 15 -27.46 15.80 -15.10
CA THR A 15 -26.50 14.80 -15.63
C THR A 15 -25.67 14.17 -14.53
N ALA A 16 -25.26 14.92 -13.50
CA ALA A 16 -24.59 14.34 -12.33
C ALA A 16 -25.51 13.38 -11.54
N ALA A 17 -26.78 13.72 -11.36
CA ALA A 17 -27.76 12.85 -10.69
C ALA A 17 -28.12 11.59 -11.51
N LEU A 18 -28.22 11.71 -12.84
CA LEU A 18 -28.51 10.57 -13.72
C LEU A 18 -27.31 9.61 -13.81
N VAL A 19 -26.07 10.14 -13.82
CA VAL A 19 -24.83 9.33 -13.77
C VAL A 19 -24.66 8.63 -12.42
N LEU A 20 -25.09 9.26 -11.31
CA LEU A 20 -25.09 8.62 -9.99
C LEU A 20 -26.15 7.51 -9.85
N SER A 21 -27.27 7.61 -10.56
CA SER A 21 -28.36 6.60 -10.51
C SER A 21 -28.12 5.34 -11.36
N LEU A 22 -27.09 5.34 -12.21
CA LEU A 22 -26.75 4.23 -13.12
C LEU A 22 -25.59 3.36 -12.61
N LEU A 23 -25.05 3.64 -11.42
CA LEU A 23 -24.04 2.81 -10.75
C LEU A 23 -24.72 2.00 -9.63
N PRO A 24 -24.93 0.68 -9.78
CA PRO A 24 -25.30 -0.16 -8.65
C PRO A 24 -24.07 -0.27 -7.74
N GLY A 25 -24.10 0.36 -6.56
CA GLY A 25 -23.15 0.08 -5.49
C GLY A 25 -22.44 1.25 -4.82
N LEU A 26 -22.61 2.50 -5.24
CA LEU A 26 -22.15 3.66 -4.44
C LEU A 26 -23.31 4.25 -3.64
N SER A 27 -23.69 3.62 -2.53
CA SER A 27 -24.17 4.42 -1.41
C SER A 27 -22.99 5.28 -0.96
N LEU A 28 -23.10 6.61 -1.01
CA LEU A 28 -22.19 7.41 -0.19
C LEU A 28 -22.31 6.86 1.24
N PRO A 29 -21.20 6.53 1.94
CA PRO A 29 -21.30 6.18 3.33
C PRO A 29 -22.04 7.34 4.01
N ALA A 30 -23.15 7.03 4.69
CA ALA A 30 -23.80 8.00 5.55
C ALA A 30 -22.68 8.62 6.40
N MET A 31 -22.60 9.95 6.46
CA MET A 31 -21.63 10.60 7.34
C MET A 31 -21.96 10.14 8.76
N ALA A 32 -21.19 9.17 9.26
CA ALA A 32 -21.32 8.72 10.64
C ALA A 32 -21.06 9.94 11.52
N VAL A 33 -22.02 10.28 12.36
CA VAL A 33 -21.82 11.30 13.39
C VAL A 33 -20.95 10.65 14.46
N SER A 34 -19.93 11.37 14.93
CA SER A 34 -19.07 10.91 16.02
C SER A 34 -19.41 11.65 17.31
N HIS A 35 -19.52 10.93 18.42
CA HIS A 35 -19.71 11.49 19.75
C HIS A 35 -18.45 11.27 20.58
N THR A 36 -17.87 12.34 21.12
CA THR A 36 -16.60 12.29 21.85
C THR A 36 -16.82 12.27 23.35
N TYR A 37 -16.18 11.30 24.02
CA TYR A 37 -16.22 11.09 25.46
C TYR A 37 -14.79 11.11 26.03
N TYR A 38 -14.55 11.96 27.02
CA TYR A 38 -13.28 12.03 27.74
C TYR A 38 -13.30 11.07 28.94
N ILE A 39 -12.45 10.03 28.93
CA ILE A 39 -12.41 9.01 29.99
C ILE A 39 -11.90 9.56 31.33
N ASP A 40 -11.23 10.72 31.34
CA ASP A 40 -10.74 11.36 32.56
C ASP A 40 -11.87 11.83 33.50
N TYR A 41 -13.09 11.99 32.99
CA TYR A 41 -14.23 12.52 33.76
C TYR A 41 -15.01 11.46 34.54
N GLY A 42 -14.77 10.17 34.30
CA GLY A 42 -15.39 9.08 35.06
C GLY A 42 -15.43 7.78 34.29
N PHE A 43 -15.98 6.75 34.94
CA PHE A 43 -16.28 5.47 34.31
C PHE A 43 -17.29 5.66 33.18
N ILE A 44 -17.05 5.00 32.04
CA ILE A 44 -17.96 5.01 30.90
C ILE A 44 -18.59 3.62 30.80
N THR A 45 -19.92 3.55 30.87
CA THR A 45 -20.66 2.31 30.58
C THR A 45 -21.57 2.50 29.38
N ILE A 46 -21.49 1.57 28.43
CA ILE A 46 -22.25 1.58 27.18
C ILE A 46 -23.11 0.32 27.11
N SER A 47 -24.39 0.47 26.80
CA SER A 47 -25.33 -0.62 26.59
C SER A 47 -26.23 -0.36 25.39
N GLN A 48 -26.73 -1.44 24.79
CA GLN A 48 -27.90 -1.33 23.93
C GLN A 48 -29.08 -0.82 24.74
N ASP A 49 -29.77 0.23 24.25
CA ASP A 49 -31.00 0.71 24.86
C ASP A 49 -32.04 -0.43 24.87
N ALA A 50 -32.61 -0.69 26.05
CA ALA A 50 -33.51 -1.81 26.28
C ALA A 50 -34.90 -1.60 25.65
N SER A 51 -35.26 -0.36 25.33
CA SER A 51 -36.52 0.04 24.70
C SER A 51 -36.43 0.15 23.18
N ASP A 52 -35.25 0.49 22.64
CA ASP A 52 -35.00 0.60 21.20
C ASP A 52 -33.56 0.20 20.83
N ALA A 53 -33.40 -0.94 20.14
CA ALA A 53 -32.11 -1.42 19.67
C ALA A 53 -31.43 -0.54 18.59
N SER A 54 -32.11 0.52 18.14
CA SER A 54 -31.52 1.54 17.25
C SER A 54 -30.66 2.56 18.00
N TYR A 55 -30.63 2.50 19.34
CA TYR A 55 -29.92 3.45 20.20
C TYR A 55 -29.03 2.76 21.24
N LEU A 56 -28.00 3.48 21.68
CA LEU A 56 -27.09 3.10 22.77
C LEU A 56 -27.27 4.06 23.95
N ASP A 57 -27.29 3.51 25.15
CA ASP A 57 -27.17 4.25 26.39
C ASP A 57 -25.68 4.39 26.73
N VAL A 58 -25.18 5.63 26.80
CA VAL A 58 -23.81 5.94 27.24
C VAL A 58 -23.88 6.69 28.56
N THR A 59 -23.35 6.08 29.63
CA THR A 59 -23.39 6.65 30.98
C THR A 59 -22.01 7.06 31.48
N TYR A 60 -21.97 8.17 32.22
CA TYR A 60 -20.81 8.60 33.00
C TYR A 60 -21.08 8.45 34.50
N SER A 61 -20.06 8.03 35.25
CA SER A 61 -20.13 8.02 36.70
C SER A 61 -18.79 8.13 37.40
N ALA A 62 -18.81 8.71 38.61
CA ALA A 62 -17.66 8.72 39.53
C ALA A 62 -17.48 7.39 40.28
N THR A 63 -18.45 6.48 40.18
CA THR A 63 -18.43 5.17 40.84
C THR A 63 -18.91 4.12 39.86
N LEU A 64 -18.07 3.12 39.61
CA LEU A 64 -18.36 2.07 38.64
C LEU A 64 -19.75 1.44 38.90
N GLY A 65 -20.58 1.38 37.86
CA GLY A 65 -21.95 0.85 37.92
C GLY A 65 -23.01 1.83 38.44
N ALA A 66 -22.65 3.01 38.93
CA ALA A 66 -23.60 4.09 39.17
C ALA A 66 -23.92 4.82 37.85
N VAL A 67 -25.08 5.50 37.79
CA VAL A 67 -25.46 6.37 36.67
C VAL A 67 -25.55 7.79 37.21
N SER A 68 -24.68 8.69 36.74
CA SER A 68 -24.72 10.11 37.12
C SER A 68 -25.18 11.02 35.99
N SER A 69 -24.92 10.63 34.75
CA SER A 69 -25.51 11.18 33.53
C SER A 69 -25.62 10.07 32.48
N MET A 70 -26.56 10.24 31.54
CA MET A 70 -26.85 9.29 30.47
C MET A 70 -27.13 10.06 29.18
N ASP A 71 -26.46 9.63 28.12
CA ASP A 71 -26.63 10.11 26.75
C ASP A 71 -27.21 8.98 25.91
N ILE A 72 -28.12 9.29 25.00
CA ILE A 72 -28.80 8.31 24.13
C ILE A 72 -28.42 8.64 22.70
N ILE A 73 -27.61 7.80 22.09
CA ILE A 73 -27.07 8.03 20.74
C ILE A 73 -27.50 6.92 19.78
N PRO A 74 -27.66 7.20 18.47
CA PRO A 74 -27.92 6.15 17.48
C PRO A 74 -26.83 5.08 17.49
N SER A 75 -27.21 3.80 17.38
CA SER A 75 -26.25 2.68 17.34
C SER A 75 -25.40 2.62 16.06
N SER A 76 -25.75 3.43 15.06
CA SER A 76 -24.94 3.67 13.86
C SER A 76 -23.79 4.67 14.06
N ASP A 77 -23.84 5.48 15.12
CA ASP A 77 -22.88 6.55 15.35
C ASP A 77 -21.57 6.01 15.94
N GLU A 78 -20.48 6.73 15.71
CA GLU A 78 -19.15 6.37 16.25
C GLU A 78 -18.98 6.96 17.65
N ILE A 79 -18.54 6.14 18.62
CA ILE A 79 -18.15 6.62 19.95
C ILE A 79 -16.64 6.83 19.95
N VAL A 80 -16.18 8.07 20.06
CA VAL A 80 -14.74 8.37 20.22
C VAL A 80 -14.44 8.53 21.70
N ILE A 81 -13.65 7.62 22.27
CA ILE A 81 -13.17 7.73 23.66
C ILE A 81 -11.73 8.24 23.63
N THR A 82 -11.48 9.34 24.34
CA THR A 82 -10.17 10.00 24.37
C THR A 82 -9.83 10.53 25.76
N GLN A 83 -8.64 11.11 25.91
CA GLN A 83 -8.17 11.78 27.11
C GLN A 83 -7.79 13.22 26.85
N THR A 84 -7.89 14.02 27.90
CA THR A 84 -7.40 15.41 27.92
C THR A 84 -5.87 15.46 27.95
N ASP A 85 -5.23 14.51 28.64
CA ASP A 85 -3.78 14.33 28.69
C ASP A 85 -3.43 12.85 28.80
N SER A 86 -3.07 12.24 27.66
CA SER A 86 -2.70 10.83 27.59
C SER A 86 -1.32 10.50 28.18
N SER A 87 -0.56 11.51 28.61
CA SER A 87 0.71 11.27 29.31
C SER A 87 0.48 10.86 30.78
N THR A 88 -0.70 11.16 31.32
CA THR A 88 -1.10 10.78 32.68
C THR A 88 -2.16 9.67 32.62
N ALA A 89 -1.91 8.54 33.28
CA ALA A 89 -2.86 7.44 33.28
C ALA A 89 -4.09 7.76 34.15
N THR A 90 -5.28 7.37 33.68
CA THR A 90 -6.52 7.39 34.48
C THR A 90 -6.84 5.99 35.03
N ALA A 91 -7.52 5.93 36.17
CA ALA A 91 -8.06 4.68 36.74
C ALA A 91 -9.50 4.39 36.28
N ASN A 92 -10.11 5.31 35.52
CA ASN A 92 -11.45 5.11 34.97
C ASN A 92 -11.43 4.06 33.86
N VAL A 93 -12.49 3.26 33.79
CA VAL A 93 -12.60 2.13 32.87
C VAL A 93 -13.81 2.25 31.94
N ILE A 94 -13.78 1.47 30.87
CA ILE A 94 -14.85 1.38 29.87
C ILE A 94 -15.56 0.04 30.04
N THR A 95 -16.87 0.04 30.18
CA THR A 95 -17.69 -1.18 30.27
C THR A 95 -18.69 -1.23 29.13
N VAL A 96 -18.75 -2.34 28.40
CA VAL A 96 -19.79 -2.61 27.41
C VAL A 96 -20.64 -3.76 27.91
N SER A 97 -21.86 -3.45 28.33
CA SER A 97 -22.71 -4.40 29.07
C SER A 97 -23.70 -5.15 28.20
N SER A 98 -24.04 -4.65 27.01
CA SER A 98 -24.89 -5.33 26.02
C SER A 98 -24.72 -4.71 24.62
N GLY A 99 -25.18 -5.42 23.59
CA GLY A 99 -25.22 -4.92 22.21
C GLY A 99 -23.90 -5.05 21.45
N THR A 100 -23.89 -4.51 20.22
CA THR A 100 -22.67 -4.34 19.41
C THR A 100 -22.34 -2.85 19.36
N VAL A 101 -21.17 -2.48 19.88
CA VAL A 101 -20.77 -1.08 20.08
C VAL A 101 -19.51 -0.77 19.27
N ARG A 102 -19.51 0.37 18.56
CA ARG A 102 -18.35 0.88 17.80
C ARG A 102 -17.63 1.96 18.60
N ILE A 103 -16.37 1.72 18.92
CA ILE A 103 -15.55 2.61 19.74
C ILE A 103 -14.26 2.93 18.98
N THR A 104 -13.96 4.21 18.79
CA THR A 104 -12.61 4.66 18.47
C THR A 104 -11.89 5.02 19.76
N LEU A 105 -10.81 4.29 20.07
CA LEU A 105 -9.88 4.68 21.14
C LEU A 105 -8.84 5.63 20.56
N GLN A 106 -8.86 6.87 21.05
CA GLN A 106 -8.00 7.92 20.57
C GLN A 106 -7.07 8.42 21.67
N GLN A 107 -5.82 7.96 21.64
CA GLN A 107 -4.77 8.34 22.57
C GLN A 107 -5.19 8.20 24.05
N VAL A 108 -5.61 7.00 24.43
CA VAL A 108 -6.06 6.69 25.78
C VAL A 108 -4.96 5.96 26.56
N ASN A 109 -4.78 6.31 27.82
CA ASN A 109 -3.86 5.73 28.79
C ASN A 109 -4.63 5.41 30.08
N ILE A 110 -5.03 4.14 30.24
CA ILE A 110 -5.72 3.64 31.43
C ILE A 110 -4.75 2.77 32.22
N SER A 111 -4.62 3.04 33.51
CA SER A 111 -3.88 2.19 34.45
C SER A 111 -4.70 2.05 35.74
N THR A 112 -5.07 0.83 36.08
CA THR A 112 -6.10 0.61 37.10
C THR A 112 -5.83 -0.60 38.00
N ILE A 113 -6.25 -0.46 39.26
CA ILE A 113 -6.33 -1.53 40.27
C ILE A 113 -7.39 -1.16 41.32
N PRO A 114 -8.39 -2.03 41.58
CA PRO A 114 -8.83 -3.15 40.74
C PRO A 114 -9.53 -2.64 39.46
N HIS A 115 -9.91 -3.55 38.56
CA HIS A 115 -10.75 -3.44 37.34
C HIS A 115 -10.04 -3.67 36.01
N SER A 116 -10.75 -4.27 35.06
CA SER A 116 -10.29 -4.39 33.67
C SER A 116 -10.40 -3.03 32.99
N CYS A 117 -9.40 -2.62 32.19
CA CYS A 117 -9.42 -1.29 31.54
C CYS A 117 -10.62 -1.16 30.59
N ILE A 118 -10.89 -2.24 29.85
CA ILE A 118 -12.10 -2.42 29.05
C ILE A 118 -12.75 -3.74 29.45
N SER A 119 -14.02 -3.71 29.82
CA SER A 119 -14.81 -4.89 30.19
C SER A 119 -15.96 -5.11 29.22
N ILE A 120 -15.91 -6.21 28.45
CA ILE A 120 -17.00 -6.64 27.57
C ILE A 120 -17.75 -7.77 28.28
N ILE A 121 -19.02 -7.56 28.58
CA ILE A 121 -19.86 -8.56 29.25
C ILE A 121 -20.25 -9.67 28.25
N SER A 122 -20.43 -10.89 28.74
CA SER A 122 -20.87 -12.02 27.92
C SER A 122 -22.18 -11.68 27.19
N GLY A 123 -22.23 -11.91 25.87
CA GLY A 123 -23.32 -11.53 24.99
C GLY A 123 -23.18 -10.15 24.34
N ALA A 124 -22.19 -9.34 24.74
CA ALA A 124 -21.87 -8.07 24.10
C ALA A 124 -20.71 -8.19 23.10
N ALA A 125 -20.64 -7.23 22.18
CA ALA A 125 -19.62 -7.14 21.14
C ALA A 125 -19.08 -5.72 21.02
N VAL A 126 -17.77 -5.60 20.76
CA VAL A 126 -17.11 -4.31 20.54
C VAL A 126 -16.32 -4.34 19.23
N GLU A 127 -16.51 -3.31 18.40
CA GLU A 127 -15.65 -2.95 17.28
C GLU A 127 -14.77 -1.77 17.72
N LEU A 128 -13.49 -2.03 17.97
CA LEU A 128 -12.48 -1.11 18.47
C LEU A 128 -11.60 -0.62 17.32
N THR A 129 -11.75 0.66 16.94
CA THR A 129 -10.87 1.33 16.00
C THR A 129 -9.78 2.08 16.76
N LEU A 130 -8.52 1.81 16.47
CA LEU A 130 -7.38 2.45 17.11
C LEU A 130 -7.02 3.76 16.40
N SER A 131 -6.84 4.82 17.16
CA SER A 131 -6.29 6.10 16.69
C SER A 131 -5.15 6.58 17.61
N GLY A 132 -3.95 6.71 17.03
CA GLY A 132 -2.74 7.05 17.79
C GLY A 132 -2.34 5.96 18.79
N ALA A 133 -1.58 6.33 19.81
CA ALA A 133 -1.03 5.40 20.79
C ALA A 133 -1.96 5.20 21.99
N ASN A 134 -2.47 3.98 22.17
CA ASN A 134 -3.36 3.60 23.27
C ASN A 134 -2.68 2.61 24.21
N GLN A 135 -2.84 2.80 25.51
CA GLN A 135 -2.18 2.07 26.58
C GLN A 135 -3.20 1.65 27.64
N LEU A 136 -3.32 0.35 27.89
CA LEU A 136 -4.29 -0.25 28.80
C LEU A 136 -3.57 -1.20 29.77
N TYR A 137 -3.33 -0.75 31.00
CA TYR A 137 -2.60 -1.51 32.02
C TYR A 137 -3.53 -1.89 33.17
N ALA A 138 -3.98 -3.14 33.20
CA ALA A 138 -4.65 -3.70 34.36
C ALA A 138 -3.63 -4.38 35.29
N LEU A 139 -3.74 -4.13 36.59
CA LEU A 139 -2.93 -4.77 37.61
C LEU A 139 -3.80 -5.73 38.44
N GLY A 140 -3.22 -6.35 39.47
CA GLY A 140 -3.95 -7.28 40.35
C GLY A 140 -4.36 -8.54 39.59
N ASN A 141 -5.66 -8.80 39.46
CA ASN A 141 -6.20 -9.98 38.76
C ASN A 141 -6.99 -9.61 37.49
N ASP A 142 -6.97 -8.35 37.10
CA ASP A 142 -7.88 -7.81 36.09
C ASP A 142 -7.30 -7.87 34.68
N THR A 143 -8.14 -7.76 33.65
CA THR A 143 -7.72 -7.94 32.24
C THR A 143 -7.46 -6.57 31.62
N GLY A 144 -6.47 -6.43 30.75
CA GLY A 144 -6.35 -5.17 30.02
C GLY A 144 -7.59 -4.93 29.15
N ILE A 145 -7.95 -5.92 28.33
CA ILE A 145 -9.24 -5.97 27.62
C ILE A 145 -9.92 -7.31 27.90
N GLN A 146 -11.02 -7.29 28.65
CA GLN A 146 -11.78 -8.48 28.97
C GLN A 146 -12.77 -8.85 27.86
N VAL A 147 -12.55 -10.02 27.26
CA VAL A 147 -13.40 -10.68 26.25
C VAL A 147 -13.68 -12.11 26.74
N PRO A 148 -14.67 -12.33 27.61
CA PRO A 148 -15.02 -13.64 28.13
C PRO A 148 -15.76 -14.49 27.08
N SER A 149 -15.92 -15.79 27.35
CA SER A 149 -16.78 -16.66 26.54
C SER A 149 -18.17 -16.06 26.32
N GLY A 150 -18.63 -16.07 25.06
CA GLY A 150 -19.88 -15.44 24.63
C GLY A 150 -19.79 -13.95 24.30
N ALA A 151 -18.66 -13.28 24.54
CA ALA A 151 -18.38 -11.93 24.07
C ALA A 151 -17.48 -11.92 22.83
N SER A 152 -17.46 -10.80 22.10
CA SER A 152 -16.53 -10.59 20.98
C SER A 152 -15.89 -9.21 20.94
N ALA A 153 -14.63 -9.16 20.51
CA ALA A 153 -13.92 -7.93 20.21
C ALA A 153 -13.31 -7.99 18.81
N ILE A 154 -13.51 -6.94 18.01
CA ILE A 154 -12.82 -6.69 16.75
C ILE A 154 -11.90 -5.50 16.97
N ILE A 155 -10.62 -5.61 16.64
CA ILE A 155 -9.62 -4.55 16.75
C ILE A 155 -9.16 -4.18 15.35
N ASP A 156 -9.26 -2.90 15.01
CA ASP A 156 -8.89 -2.34 13.70
C ASP A 156 -8.08 -1.05 13.87
N LYS A 157 -7.54 -0.52 12.77
CA LYS A 157 -6.79 0.75 12.74
C LYS A 157 -7.53 1.82 11.96
N LYS A 158 -7.37 3.08 12.36
CA LYS A 158 -7.97 4.23 11.66
C LYS A 158 -7.16 4.65 10.44
N THR A 159 -5.85 4.57 10.54
CA THR A 159 -4.87 5.02 9.54
C THR A 159 -4.29 3.85 8.77
N SER A 160 -3.75 4.13 7.58
CA SER A 160 -3.10 3.10 6.77
C SER A 160 -1.68 2.75 7.25
N ASP A 161 -1.06 3.58 8.10
CA ASP A 161 0.31 3.39 8.59
C ASP A 161 0.37 2.56 9.90
N THR A 162 1.47 2.69 10.65
CA THR A 162 1.73 1.97 11.91
C THR A 162 1.54 2.81 13.17
N SER A 163 1.03 4.05 13.04
CA SER A 163 0.90 5.01 14.16
C SER A 163 -0.23 4.67 15.13
N ASP A 164 -1.20 3.86 14.68
CA ASP A 164 -2.27 3.36 15.54
C ASP A 164 -1.80 2.12 16.31
N THR A 165 -1.53 2.34 17.59
CA THR A 165 -0.99 1.31 18.49
C THR A 165 -1.91 1.04 19.66
N LEU A 166 -1.87 -0.20 20.12
CA LEU A 166 -2.57 -0.67 21.31
C LEU A 166 -1.61 -1.52 22.13
N THR A 167 -1.20 -1.02 23.29
CA THR A 167 -0.41 -1.76 24.28
C THR A 167 -1.33 -2.17 25.42
N VAL A 168 -1.47 -3.46 25.64
CA VAL A 168 -2.36 -4.06 26.63
C VAL A 168 -1.57 -4.94 27.58
N GLN A 169 -1.85 -4.78 28.87
CA GLN A 169 -1.30 -5.62 29.92
C GLN A 169 -2.40 -6.12 30.86
N GLY A 170 -2.43 -7.43 31.05
CA GLY A 170 -3.25 -8.10 32.06
C GLY A 170 -2.53 -8.25 33.40
N GLY A 171 -3.32 -8.39 34.45
CA GLY A 171 -2.90 -8.77 35.79
C GLY A 171 -2.53 -10.25 35.91
N PHE A 172 -2.36 -10.72 37.14
CA PHE A 172 -1.76 -12.01 37.44
C PHE A 172 -2.57 -13.22 36.94
N ASN A 173 -3.89 -13.24 37.11
CA ASN A 173 -4.71 -14.42 36.77
C ASN A 173 -5.49 -14.29 35.45
N SER A 174 -5.26 -13.23 34.68
CA SER A 174 -6.04 -12.85 33.50
C SER A 174 -5.18 -12.83 32.23
N ALA A 175 -5.84 -12.82 31.08
CA ALA A 175 -5.17 -12.56 29.81
C ALA A 175 -4.78 -11.08 29.68
N GLY A 176 -3.90 -10.75 28.72
CA GLY A 176 -3.76 -9.37 28.26
C GLY A 176 -5.04 -8.91 27.57
N ILE A 177 -5.42 -9.63 26.51
CA ILE A 177 -6.69 -9.50 25.80
C ILE A 177 -7.41 -10.85 25.83
N GLY A 178 -8.58 -10.91 26.47
CA GLY A 178 -9.40 -12.13 26.48
C GLY A 178 -10.04 -12.45 27.82
N GLY A 179 -9.92 -13.70 28.27
CA GLY A 179 -10.56 -14.17 29.49
C GLY A 179 -10.21 -13.34 30.72
N GLY A 180 -11.23 -12.98 31.50
CA GLY A 180 -11.05 -12.51 32.88
C GLY A 180 -10.69 -13.65 33.81
N VAL A 181 -10.50 -13.39 35.11
CA VAL A 181 -10.07 -14.40 36.11
C VAL A 181 -10.78 -15.75 35.93
N LYS A 182 -10.01 -16.80 35.60
CA LYS A 182 -10.51 -18.17 35.35
C LYS A 182 -11.48 -18.35 34.17
N GLY A 183 -11.62 -17.33 33.33
CA GLY A 183 -12.46 -17.33 32.15
C GLY A 183 -11.73 -17.80 30.90
N SER A 184 -12.43 -18.55 30.07
CA SER A 184 -11.98 -18.78 28.69
C SER A 184 -12.13 -17.50 27.86
N GLY A 185 -11.25 -17.32 26.89
CA GLY A 185 -11.35 -16.24 25.90
C GLY A 185 -12.64 -16.38 25.07
N GLY A 186 -13.20 -15.24 24.67
CA GLY A 186 -14.31 -15.13 23.74
C GLY A 186 -13.85 -15.20 22.28
N THR A 187 -14.50 -14.43 21.43
CA THR A 187 -14.08 -14.27 20.02
C THR A 187 -13.28 -12.98 19.86
N ILE A 188 -12.03 -13.08 19.45
CA ILE A 188 -11.13 -11.93 19.28
C ILE A 188 -10.68 -11.89 17.82
N THR A 189 -10.91 -10.77 17.14
CA THR A 189 -10.46 -10.54 15.77
C THR A 189 -9.56 -9.32 15.72
N ILE A 190 -8.39 -9.43 15.08
CA ILE A 190 -7.48 -8.32 14.83
C ILE A 190 -7.32 -8.17 13.32
N ASN A 191 -7.81 -7.05 12.79
CA ASN A 191 -7.72 -6.71 11.37
C ASN A 191 -6.50 -5.83 11.05
N GLY A 192 -6.04 -5.04 12.03
CA GLY A 192 -4.98 -4.06 11.81
C GLY A 192 -4.46 -3.43 13.10
N GLY A 193 -3.52 -2.50 12.92
CA GLY A 193 -2.84 -1.77 14.00
C GLY A 193 -1.56 -2.47 14.47
N THR A 194 -0.84 -1.81 15.37
CA THR A 194 0.26 -2.43 16.12
C THR A 194 -0.25 -2.80 17.50
N VAL A 195 -0.53 -4.09 17.73
CA VAL A 195 -1.11 -4.60 18.97
C VAL A 195 -0.05 -5.35 19.77
N THR A 196 0.23 -4.88 20.97
CA THR A 196 1.09 -5.57 21.94
C THR A 196 0.22 -6.03 23.11
N ALA A 197 0.13 -7.34 23.35
CA ALA A 197 -0.69 -7.91 24.40
C ALA A 197 0.15 -8.83 25.30
N ARG A 198 0.22 -8.50 26.59
CA ARG A 198 1.05 -9.23 27.57
C ARG A 198 0.30 -9.44 28.87
N THR A 199 0.79 -10.35 29.70
CA THR A 199 0.31 -10.53 31.07
C THR A 199 1.46 -10.96 31.97
N TYR A 200 1.42 -10.59 33.25
CA TYR A 200 2.49 -10.93 34.19
C TYR A 200 2.42 -12.38 34.70
N GLY A 201 1.21 -12.91 34.90
CA GLY A 201 1.03 -14.12 35.70
C GLY A 201 0.79 -15.38 34.89
N LEU A 202 -0.43 -15.89 34.92
CA LEU A 202 -0.78 -17.25 34.48
C LEU A 202 -1.68 -17.28 33.24
N GLY A 203 -2.11 -16.12 32.74
CA GLY A 203 -2.93 -16.03 31.54
C GLY A 203 -2.11 -16.01 30.24
N ALA A 204 -2.80 -16.08 29.12
CA ALA A 204 -2.21 -15.86 27.81
C ALA A 204 -2.01 -14.35 27.51
N GLY A 205 -1.11 -14.02 26.60
CA GLY A 205 -1.05 -12.65 26.06
C GLY A 205 -2.37 -12.28 25.39
N ILE A 206 -2.84 -13.15 24.49
CA ILE A 206 -4.17 -13.09 23.87
C ILE A 206 -4.86 -14.44 24.03
N GLY A 207 -6.04 -14.47 24.66
CA GLY A 207 -6.87 -15.66 24.77
C GLY A 207 -7.38 -15.94 26.19
N GLY A 208 -6.96 -17.04 26.80
CA GLY A 208 -7.49 -17.53 28.07
C GLY A 208 -6.77 -16.98 29.30
N ALA A 209 -7.52 -16.83 30.40
CA ALA A 209 -6.95 -16.62 31.73
C ALA A 209 -6.38 -17.92 32.33
N TYR A 210 -5.91 -17.89 33.58
CA TYR A 210 -5.56 -19.10 34.34
C TYR A 210 -6.70 -20.14 34.28
N GLU A 211 -6.44 -21.40 33.92
CA GLU A 211 -7.44 -22.46 33.69
C GLU A 211 -8.44 -22.20 32.54
N GLY A 212 -8.33 -21.07 31.84
CA GLY A 212 -9.20 -20.67 30.74
C GLY A 212 -8.63 -21.09 29.37
N SER A 213 -9.49 -21.65 28.51
CA SER A 213 -9.12 -21.95 27.11
C SER A 213 -9.01 -20.67 26.27
N GLY A 214 -8.23 -20.72 25.19
CA GLY A 214 -7.93 -19.55 24.36
C GLY A 214 -9.11 -18.90 23.61
N GLY A 215 -10.24 -19.61 23.46
CA GLY A 215 -11.38 -19.10 22.71
C GLY A 215 -11.18 -19.22 21.20
N THR A 216 -11.72 -18.26 20.45
CA THR A 216 -11.52 -18.15 18.99
C THR A 216 -10.79 -16.85 18.66
N ILE A 217 -9.59 -16.96 18.12
CA ILE A 217 -8.72 -15.82 17.83
C ILE A 217 -8.46 -15.79 16.32
N THR A 218 -8.74 -14.66 15.67
CA THR A 218 -8.52 -14.46 14.24
C THR A 218 -7.65 -13.23 14.02
N ILE A 219 -6.58 -13.36 13.23
CA ILE A 219 -5.67 -12.25 12.89
C ILE A 219 -5.60 -12.18 11.36
N ASN A 220 -6.21 -11.13 10.79
CA ASN A 220 -6.29 -10.90 9.34
C ASN A 220 -5.20 -9.94 8.84
N GLY A 221 -4.63 -9.13 9.74
CA GLY A 221 -3.67 -8.10 9.42
C GLY A 221 -3.10 -7.42 10.67
N GLY A 222 -2.25 -6.42 10.47
CA GLY A 222 -1.57 -5.70 11.55
C GLY A 222 -0.29 -6.37 12.04
N CYS A 223 0.37 -5.73 13.00
CA CYS A 223 1.54 -6.22 13.70
C CYS A 223 1.12 -6.61 15.11
N VAL A 224 1.07 -7.92 15.40
CA VAL A 224 0.62 -8.48 16.68
C VAL A 224 1.82 -9.08 17.40
N TYR A 225 2.09 -8.56 18.59
CA TYR A 225 3.07 -9.11 19.51
C TYR A 225 2.33 -9.60 20.76
N ALA A 226 2.41 -10.90 21.05
CA ALA A 226 1.69 -11.51 22.16
C ALA A 226 2.64 -12.32 23.05
N GLU A 227 2.59 -12.07 24.35
CA GLU A 227 3.51 -12.64 25.34
C GLU A 227 2.70 -13.24 26.50
N GLY A 228 2.84 -14.55 26.69
CA GLY A 228 2.20 -15.29 27.77
C GLY A 228 2.87 -15.02 29.11
N GLY A 229 2.13 -15.15 30.21
CA GLY A 229 2.67 -14.84 31.53
C GLY A 229 3.75 -15.82 32.02
N LYS A 230 4.57 -15.39 32.98
CA LYS A 230 5.73 -16.13 33.52
C LYS A 230 5.34 -17.51 34.07
N GLY A 231 4.07 -17.68 34.45
CA GLY A 231 3.46 -18.93 34.88
C GLY A 231 3.36 -20.03 33.83
N GLY A 232 3.63 -19.72 32.56
CA GLY A 232 3.44 -20.65 31.43
C GLY A 232 2.12 -20.46 30.70
N GLY A 233 1.59 -19.25 30.62
CA GLY A 233 0.50 -18.97 29.68
C GLY A 233 1.01 -18.96 28.23
N ALA A 234 0.15 -19.25 27.25
CA ALA A 234 0.56 -19.15 25.85
C ALA A 234 0.72 -17.69 25.42
N GLY A 235 1.54 -17.42 24.39
CA GLY A 235 1.54 -16.11 23.74
C GLY A 235 0.15 -15.81 23.19
N ILE A 236 -0.36 -16.71 22.35
CA ILE A 236 -1.72 -16.70 21.81
C ILE A 236 -2.37 -18.06 22.08
N GLY A 237 -3.46 -18.08 22.86
CA GLY A 237 -4.20 -19.29 23.16
C GLY A 237 -4.57 -19.42 24.63
N GLY A 238 -4.30 -20.57 25.25
CA GLY A 238 -4.74 -20.87 26.62
C GLY A 238 -3.84 -20.24 27.70
N GLY A 239 -4.42 -19.92 28.86
CA GLY A 239 -3.62 -19.72 30.07
C GLY A 239 -3.12 -21.05 30.62
N VAL A 240 -2.43 -21.04 31.76
CA VAL A 240 -1.97 -22.27 32.42
C VAL A 240 -3.16 -23.21 32.68
N LYS A 241 -3.02 -24.48 32.30
CA LYS A 241 -4.06 -25.55 32.27
C LYS A 241 -5.18 -25.34 31.25
N GLY A 242 -5.15 -24.24 30.52
CA GLY A 242 -6.09 -23.91 29.46
C GLY A 242 -5.65 -24.47 28.12
N SER A 243 -6.60 -25.02 27.35
CA SER A 243 -6.34 -25.44 25.97
C SER A 243 -6.20 -24.24 25.03
N GLY A 244 -5.48 -24.42 23.92
CA GLY A 244 -5.20 -23.32 22.98
C GLY A 244 -6.41 -22.72 22.26
N GLY A 245 -7.56 -23.40 22.25
CA GLY A 245 -8.73 -22.95 21.50
C GLY A 245 -8.51 -23.04 19.99
N THR A 246 -9.02 -22.07 19.24
CA THR A 246 -8.83 -21.95 17.79
C THR A 246 -8.13 -20.65 17.43
N VAL A 247 -7.02 -20.73 16.70
CA VAL A 247 -6.26 -19.58 16.20
C VAL A 247 -6.21 -19.60 14.67
N LYS A 248 -6.60 -18.50 14.03
CA LYS A 248 -6.56 -18.33 12.58
C LYS A 248 -5.72 -17.13 12.21
N ILE A 249 -4.73 -17.30 11.34
CA ILE A 249 -3.85 -16.24 10.86
C ILE A 249 -3.89 -16.22 9.33
N SER A 250 -4.17 -15.06 8.75
CA SER A 250 -4.32 -14.89 7.31
C SER A 250 -3.92 -13.49 6.85
N GLY A 251 -4.08 -13.21 5.56
CA GLY A 251 -3.78 -11.90 4.98
C GLY A 251 -2.32 -11.52 5.15
N SER A 252 -2.06 -10.25 5.47
CA SER A 252 -0.72 -9.68 5.66
C SER A 252 -0.32 -9.58 7.15
N ALA A 253 -0.96 -10.36 8.02
CA ALA A 253 -0.69 -10.36 9.45
C ALA A 253 0.79 -10.62 9.76
N LYS A 254 1.37 -9.85 10.68
CA LYS A 254 2.71 -10.07 11.24
C LYS A 254 2.55 -10.43 12.71
N VAL A 255 2.79 -11.69 13.05
CA VAL A 255 2.52 -12.24 14.38
C VAL A 255 3.81 -12.74 15.01
N THR A 256 4.12 -12.20 16.19
CA THR A 256 5.14 -12.74 17.09
C THR A 256 4.44 -13.21 18.36
N ALA A 257 4.52 -14.50 18.66
CA ALA A 257 3.85 -15.10 19.81
C ALA A 257 4.83 -15.88 20.67
N ILE A 258 4.92 -15.52 21.94
CA ILE A 258 5.94 -16.05 22.87
C ILE A 258 5.24 -16.63 24.10
N GLY A 259 5.51 -17.90 24.41
CA GLY A 259 4.89 -18.65 25.51
C GLY A 259 5.47 -18.40 26.90
N ASN A 260 6.27 -17.34 27.05
CA ASN A 260 6.81 -16.85 28.32
C ASN A 260 6.86 -15.32 28.29
N THR A 261 7.12 -14.70 29.44
CA THR A 261 7.33 -13.25 29.54
C THR A 261 8.69 -12.88 30.09
N THR A 262 9.22 -11.77 29.58
CA THR A 262 10.38 -11.04 30.10
C THR A 262 10.04 -10.11 31.26
N LEU A 263 8.77 -9.96 31.60
CA LEU A 263 8.31 -9.10 32.67
C LEU A 263 8.60 -9.73 34.04
N ASP A 264 9.62 -9.21 34.71
CA ASP A 264 10.12 -9.72 35.98
C ASP A 264 9.42 -9.01 37.16
N TYR A 265 8.39 -9.63 37.72
CA TYR A 265 7.71 -9.12 38.92
C TYR A 265 7.84 -10.04 40.15
N PHE A 266 8.27 -11.29 39.97
CA PHE A 266 8.48 -12.23 41.08
C PHE A 266 9.90 -12.79 41.02
N GLU A 267 10.73 -12.35 41.97
CA GLU A 267 12.08 -12.89 42.23
C GLU A 267 12.03 -14.26 42.94
N ASP A 268 10.89 -14.68 43.49
CA ASP A 268 10.74 -15.91 44.27
C ASP A 268 9.65 -16.86 43.73
N GLU A 269 10.07 -18.14 43.59
CA GLU A 269 9.32 -19.40 43.55
C GLU A 269 8.54 -19.88 42.28
N TYR A 270 9.02 -21.02 41.74
CA TYR A 270 8.31 -22.15 41.12
C TYR A 270 7.39 -21.97 39.90
N TYR A 271 7.53 -20.90 39.11
CA TYR A 271 6.86 -20.82 37.81
C TYR A 271 7.80 -21.22 36.68
N TYR A 272 7.43 -22.27 35.95
CA TYR A 272 8.18 -22.76 34.80
C TYR A 272 7.68 -22.05 33.53
N GLU A 273 8.59 -21.51 32.73
CA GLU A 273 8.29 -20.95 31.41
C GLU A 273 7.88 -22.07 30.45
N SER A 274 6.58 -22.37 30.41
CA SER A 274 6.08 -23.65 29.87
C SER A 274 4.84 -23.53 28.99
N GLY A 275 4.46 -22.31 28.58
CA GLY A 275 3.40 -22.10 27.60
C GLY A 275 3.90 -22.25 26.18
N ALA A 276 3.01 -22.58 25.25
CA ALA A 276 3.31 -22.54 23.81
C ALA A 276 3.41 -21.09 23.31
N GLY A 277 4.14 -20.86 22.22
CA GLY A 277 4.03 -19.58 21.50
C GLY A 277 2.60 -19.35 21.03
N ILE A 278 2.06 -20.31 20.27
CA ILE A 278 0.65 -20.37 19.87
C ILE A 278 0.06 -21.72 20.27
N GLY A 279 -0.94 -21.72 21.14
CA GLY A 279 -1.66 -22.93 21.54
C GLY A 279 -1.90 -23.00 23.04
N GLY A 280 -1.60 -24.12 23.67
CA GLY A 280 -1.90 -24.37 25.08
C GLY A 280 -0.95 -23.66 26.03
N GLY A 281 -1.45 -23.26 27.21
CA GLY A 281 -0.57 -22.94 28.34
C GLY A 281 0.03 -24.21 28.95
N ASP A 282 0.85 -24.08 29.98
CA ASP A 282 1.39 -25.20 30.74
C ASP A 282 0.28 -26.18 31.13
N SER A 283 0.51 -27.48 30.97
CA SER A 283 -0.49 -28.52 31.21
C SER A 283 -1.75 -28.40 30.31
N GLY A 284 -1.72 -27.58 29.25
CA GLY A 284 -2.82 -27.33 28.32
C GLY A 284 -2.55 -27.83 26.90
N ALA A 285 -3.52 -28.51 26.30
CA ALA A 285 -3.42 -29.04 24.93
C ALA A 285 -3.42 -27.92 23.87
N GLY A 286 -2.82 -28.16 22.70
CA GLY A 286 -2.54 -27.11 21.72
C GLY A 286 -3.71 -26.51 20.94
N GLY A 287 -4.86 -27.18 20.89
CA GLY A 287 -6.04 -26.68 20.18
C GLY A 287 -5.93 -26.82 18.65
N THR A 288 -6.45 -25.84 17.91
CA THR A 288 -6.42 -25.83 16.44
C THR A 288 -5.82 -24.52 15.93
N VAL A 289 -4.81 -24.62 15.06
CA VAL A 289 -4.14 -23.46 14.45
C VAL A 289 -4.23 -23.57 12.93
N ILE A 290 -4.67 -22.50 12.28
CA ILE A 290 -4.81 -22.41 10.82
C ILE A 290 -4.05 -21.17 10.33
N ILE A 291 -3.07 -21.37 9.47
CA ILE A 291 -2.26 -20.30 8.87
C ILE A 291 -2.38 -20.40 7.34
N SER A 292 -2.87 -19.33 6.72
CA SER A 292 -3.03 -19.26 5.25
C SER A 292 -2.28 -18.09 4.62
N GLY A 293 -1.61 -17.27 5.42
CA GLY A 293 -0.86 -16.10 4.96
C GLY A 293 -0.19 -15.36 6.12
N GLY A 294 0.62 -14.37 5.77
CA GLY A 294 1.30 -13.50 6.74
C GLY A 294 2.65 -14.06 7.19
N THR A 295 3.20 -13.45 8.23
CA THR A 295 4.46 -13.84 8.85
C THR A 295 4.20 -14.22 10.29
N VAL A 296 4.58 -15.43 10.68
CA VAL A 296 4.37 -15.97 12.02
C VAL A 296 5.71 -16.42 12.57
N VAL A 297 6.08 -15.84 13.71
CA VAL A 297 7.16 -16.32 14.57
C VAL A 297 6.51 -16.76 15.86
N ALA A 298 6.63 -18.04 16.19
CA ALA A 298 6.17 -18.57 17.46
C ALA A 298 7.36 -19.15 18.21
N THR A 299 7.39 -18.93 19.53
CA THR A 299 8.45 -19.45 20.38
C THR A 299 7.83 -19.97 21.68
N GLY A 300 7.98 -21.26 21.92
CA GLY A 300 7.53 -21.91 23.14
C GLY A 300 8.43 -21.56 24.33
N GLY A 301 7.91 -21.77 25.53
CA GLY A 301 8.69 -21.71 26.76
C GLY A 301 9.77 -22.79 26.84
N THR A 302 10.77 -22.57 27.71
CA THR A 302 12.01 -23.36 27.81
C THR A 302 11.84 -24.78 28.38
N TYR A 303 10.67 -25.13 28.96
CA TYR A 303 10.45 -26.41 29.65
C TYR A 303 9.66 -27.46 28.84
N GLY A 304 9.94 -27.58 27.54
CA GLY A 304 9.34 -28.61 26.67
C GLY A 304 7.96 -28.25 26.13
N ALA A 305 7.61 -26.96 26.13
CA ALA A 305 6.48 -26.44 25.38
C ALA A 305 6.81 -26.39 23.89
N SER A 306 5.80 -26.50 23.03
CA SER A 306 5.97 -26.37 21.58
C SER A 306 5.93 -24.90 21.16
N ASP A 307 6.57 -24.53 20.06
CA ASP A 307 6.39 -23.19 19.48
C ASP A 307 4.94 -22.98 19.06
N ILE A 308 4.40 -23.94 18.31
CA ILE A 308 2.97 -24.08 18.06
C ILE A 308 2.51 -25.42 18.64
N GLY A 309 1.39 -25.42 19.35
CA GLY A 309 0.79 -26.63 19.88
C GLY A 309 0.67 -26.59 21.40
N LYS A 310 1.04 -27.67 22.08
CA LYS A 310 0.81 -27.83 23.52
C LYS A 310 1.78 -27.01 24.37
N GLY A 311 1.34 -26.69 25.58
CA GLY A 311 2.28 -26.33 26.65
C GLY A 311 3.04 -27.55 27.17
N ALA A 312 3.89 -27.34 28.17
CA ALA A 312 4.62 -28.43 28.81
C ALA A 312 3.67 -29.35 29.61
N ASN A 313 4.22 -30.47 30.11
CA ASN A 313 3.55 -31.36 31.07
C ASN A 313 2.23 -32.00 30.58
N VAL A 314 1.93 -31.97 29.28
CA VAL A 314 0.71 -32.53 28.70
C VAL A 314 0.98 -33.26 27.38
N SER A 315 0.00 -34.05 26.96
CA SER A 315 -0.07 -34.67 25.64
C SER A 315 -1.16 -34.01 24.79
N GLY A 316 -0.99 -34.02 23.46
CA GLY A 316 -1.96 -33.45 22.53
C GLY A 316 -1.54 -32.09 22.00
N ASP A 317 -0.68 -32.12 20.98
CA ASP A 317 -0.15 -30.93 20.29
C ASP A 317 -1.25 -30.14 19.57
N GLY A 318 -2.43 -30.74 19.39
CA GLY A 318 -3.51 -30.16 18.63
C GLY A 318 -3.36 -30.40 17.13
N ASP A 319 -4.10 -29.63 16.34
CA ASP A 319 -4.07 -29.68 14.89
C ASP A 319 -3.46 -28.38 14.33
N LEU A 320 -2.48 -28.52 13.43
CA LEU A 320 -1.85 -27.40 12.73
C LEU A 320 -2.05 -27.52 11.22
N TYR A 321 -2.63 -26.48 10.64
CA TYR A 321 -2.88 -26.37 9.21
C TYR A 321 -2.14 -25.18 8.61
N ILE A 322 -1.26 -25.42 7.64
CA ILE A 322 -0.48 -24.36 6.97
C ILE A 322 -0.62 -24.50 5.47
N SER A 323 -1.20 -23.47 4.83
CA SER A 323 -1.41 -23.41 3.37
C SER A 323 -0.69 -22.22 2.71
N GLY A 324 -0.11 -21.32 3.50
CA GLY A 324 0.61 -20.14 3.04
C GLY A 324 1.24 -19.39 4.21
N GLY A 325 1.93 -18.30 3.88
CA GLY A 325 2.68 -17.47 4.84
C GLY A 325 4.12 -17.93 5.07
N SER A 326 4.87 -17.11 5.82
CA SER A 326 6.20 -17.42 6.35
C SER A 326 6.05 -17.80 7.82
N VAL A 327 6.26 -19.07 8.18
CA VAL A 327 6.03 -19.59 9.52
C VAL A 327 7.32 -20.17 10.09
N ASN A 328 7.99 -19.37 10.92
CA ASN A 328 9.14 -19.80 11.69
C ASN A 328 8.70 -20.26 13.08
N ALA A 329 8.37 -21.53 13.15
CA ALA A 329 8.02 -22.23 14.38
C ALA A 329 8.33 -23.72 14.18
N ASP A 330 8.50 -24.45 15.28
CA ASP A 330 8.53 -25.91 15.28
C ASP A 330 7.20 -26.49 15.77
N PHE A 331 6.84 -27.66 15.22
CA PHE A 331 5.65 -28.41 15.58
C PHE A 331 6.01 -29.89 15.69
N SER A 332 5.66 -30.53 16.81
CA SER A 332 6.01 -31.94 17.08
C SER A 332 5.07 -32.94 16.41
N GLY A 333 3.86 -32.53 16.03
CA GLY A 333 2.91 -33.35 15.29
C GLY A 333 3.11 -33.28 13.77
N THR A 334 2.15 -33.83 13.03
CA THR A 334 2.09 -33.68 11.57
C THR A 334 1.35 -32.40 11.20
N VAL A 335 1.94 -31.59 10.32
CA VAL A 335 1.30 -30.41 9.76
C VAL A 335 0.61 -30.78 8.45
N TYR A 336 -0.60 -30.29 8.25
CA TYR A 336 -1.38 -30.54 7.04
C TYR A 336 -1.68 -29.25 6.28
N GLN A 337 -1.90 -29.33 4.99
CA GLN A 337 -2.29 -28.16 4.19
C GLN A 337 -3.72 -27.70 4.48
N THR A 338 -4.62 -28.65 4.79
CA THR A 338 -6.05 -28.39 4.99
C THR A 338 -6.61 -29.25 6.12
N SER A 339 -7.79 -28.87 6.62
CA SER A 339 -8.52 -29.61 7.66
C SER A 339 -8.96 -31.02 7.24
N ALA A 340 -8.94 -31.33 5.94
CA ALA A 340 -9.21 -32.68 5.45
C ALA A 340 -8.06 -33.68 5.74
N LYS A 341 -6.88 -33.19 6.11
CA LYS A 341 -5.68 -33.99 6.43
C LYS A 341 -5.21 -34.90 5.28
N GLU A 342 -5.37 -34.42 4.05
CA GLU A 342 -5.02 -35.17 2.84
C GLU A 342 -3.54 -35.02 2.46
N THR A 343 -2.96 -33.84 2.72
CA THR A 343 -1.59 -33.48 2.32
C THR A 343 -0.78 -33.04 3.53
N ALA A 344 0.23 -33.82 3.91
CA ALA A 344 1.22 -33.43 4.90
C ALA A 344 2.21 -32.41 4.29
N VAL A 345 2.71 -31.50 5.12
CA VAL A 345 3.67 -30.47 4.72
C VAL A 345 4.84 -30.40 5.70
N TYR A 346 5.99 -29.96 5.19
CA TYR A 346 7.28 -30.04 5.88
C TYR A 346 7.99 -28.68 5.84
N LYS A 347 8.64 -28.33 6.95
CA LYS A 347 9.35 -27.06 7.10
C LYS A 347 10.50 -26.96 6.10
N THR A 348 10.46 -25.91 5.28
CA THR A 348 11.40 -25.63 4.19
C THR A 348 11.89 -24.19 4.31
N VAL A 349 13.20 -24.03 4.45
CA VAL A 349 13.87 -22.73 4.47
C VAL A 349 14.25 -22.36 3.05
N VAL A 350 13.78 -21.21 2.56
CA VAL A 350 14.25 -20.60 1.32
C VAL A 350 15.28 -19.53 1.66
N SER A 351 16.49 -19.74 1.16
CA SER A 351 17.65 -18.87 1.38
C SER A 351 18.03 -18.12 0.11
N GLY A 352 18.92 -17.12 0.20
CA GLY A 352 19.35 -16.34 -0.97
C GLY A 352 18.37 -15.24 -1.40
N LEU A 353 17.33 -14.99 -0.60
CA LEU A 353 16.42 -13.87 -0.79
C LEU A 353 16.98 -12.60 -0.13
N HIS A 354 16.54 -11.44 -0.61
CA HIS A 354 16.78 -10.18 0.07
C HIS A 354 15.91 -10.05 1.33
N VAL A 355 16.41 -9.35 2.35
CA VAL A 355 15.62 -9.00 3.52
C VAL A 355 14.43 -8.14 3.08
N SER A 356 13.22 -8.63 3.31
CA SER A 356 11.99 -7.91 3.07
C SER A 356 10.97 -8.15 4.18
N THR A 357 10.25 -7.08 4.49
CA THR A 357 9.13 -7.12 5.44
C THR A 357 7.77 -7.26 4.75
N ASP A 358 7.72 -7.23 3.42
CA ASP A 358 6.52 -7.43 2.61
C ASP A 358 6.90 -8.11 1.29
N MET A 359 6.33 -9.28 1.04
CA MET A 359 6.56 -10.08 -0.15
C MET A 359 5.29 -10.82 -0.52
N THR A 360 5.16 -11.12 -1.80
CA THR A 360 4.17 -12.09 -2.29
C THR A 360 4.90 -13.37 -2.66
N CYS A 361 4.38 -14.52 -2.23
CA CYS A 361 4.93 -15.83 -2.51
C CYS A 361 3.90 -16.71 -3.19
N ALA A 362 4.38 -17.65 -4.01
CA ALA A 362 3.56 -18.71 -4.59
C ALA A 362 4.35 -20.02 -4.67
N TYR A 363 3.65 -21.16 -4.57
CA TYR A 363 4.23 -22.49 -4.73
C TYR A 363 3.68 -23.16 -5.98
N ASN A 364 4.55 -23.65 -6.86
CA ASN A 364 4.21 -24.30 -8.13
C ASN A 364 3.22 -23.51 -9.02
N GLY A 365 3.26 -22.17 -8.96
CA GLY A 365 2.34 -21.30 -9.71
C GLY A 365 0.89 -21.34 -9.20
N GLY A 366 0.67 -21.85 -7.99
CA GLY A 366 -0.62 -21.81 -7.31
C GLY A 366 -1.00 -20.41 -6.81
N ALA A 367 -1.99 -20.37 -5.92
CA ALA A 367 -2.46 -19.11 -5.34
C ALA A 367 -1.35 -18.36 -4.60
N GLU A 368 -1.32 -17.05 -4.80
CA GLU A 368 -0.40 -16.14 -4.13
C GLU A 368 -0.80 -15.93 -2.66
N PHE A 369 0.20 -15.77 -1.80
CA PHE A 369 0.02 -15.45 -0.39
C PHE A 369 1.07 -14.45 0.09
N SER A 370 0.71 -13.61 1.06
CA SER A 370 1.65 -12.68 1.70
C SER A 370 2.67 -13.43 2.55
N CYS A 371 3.93 -13.01 2.50
CA CYS A 371 5.07 -13.61 3.19
C CYS A 371 6.13 -12.53 3.51
N ALA A 372 7.15 -12.88 4.31
CA ALA A 372 8.31 -12.02 4.55
C ALA A 372 9.53 -12.88 4.92
N THR A 373 10.72 -12.31 4.78
CA THR A 373 11.96 -12.94 5.26
C THR A 373 12.33 -12.43 6.65
N ASP A 374 13.14 -13.20 7.37
CA ASP A 374 13.83 -12.71 8.57
C ASP A 374 14.97 -11.72 8.23
N SER A 375 15.73 -11.30 9.25
CA SER A 375 16.88 -10.41 9.11
C SER A 375 18.06 -11.00 8.34
N ASN A 376 18.06 -12.31 8.08
CA ASN A 376 19.08 -13.02 7.30
C ASN A 376 18.62 -13.26 5.85
N GLY A 377 17.40 -12.86 5.48
CA GLY A 377 16.83 -13.14 4.16
C GLY A 377 16.29 -14.57 4.04
N TYR A 378 15.94 -15.21 5.16
CA TYR A 378 15.32 -16.54 5.17
C TYR A 378 13.80 -16.44 5.20
N LEU A 379 13.17 -17.21 4.30
CA LEU A 379 11.73 -17.42 4.23
C LEU A 379 11.41 -18.83 4.71
N TYR A 380 10.43 -18.99 5.60
CA TYR A 380 10.11 -20.27 6.25
C TYR A 380 8.76 -20.80 5.74
N LEU A 381 8.77 -21.72 4.78
CA LEU A 381 7.55 -22.28 4.21
C LEU A 381 7.26 -23.68 4.74
N TRP A 382 6.00 -24.10 4.66
CA TRP A 382 5.59 -25.48 4.93
C TRP A 382 5.01 -26.06 3.64
N LEU A 383 5.80 -26.91 2.99
CA LEU A 383 5.55 -27.37 1.62
C LEU A 383 5.32 -28.89 1.58
N PRO A 384 4.49 -29.40 0.65
CA PRO A 384 4.31 -30.84 0.49
C PRO A 384 5.58 -31.53 -0.01
N GLU A 385 5.70 -32.82 0.27
CA GLU A 385 6.79 -33.65 -0.25
C GLU A 385 6.80 -33.66 -1.79
N GLY A 386 8.01 -33.70 -2.37
CA GLY A 386 8.24 -33.83 -3.79
C GLY A 386 8.98 -32.63 -4.39
N ASN A 387 9.07 -32.61 -5.71
CA ASN A 387 9.71 -31.50 -6.41
C ASN A 387 8.78 -30.29 -6.45
N GLY A 388 9.30 -29.14 -6.02
CA GLY A 388 8.54 -27.91 -5.97
C GLY A 388 9.37 -26.71 -6.37
N THR A 389 8.69 -25.66 -6.81
CA THR A 389 9.26 -24.35 -7.09
C THR A 389 8.53 -23.30 -6.27
N VAL A 390 9.30 -22.55 -5.49
CA VAL A 390 8.84 -21.37 -4.76
C VAL A 390 9.15 -20.14 -5.60
N TYR A 391 8.16 -19.28 -5.76
CA TYR A 391 8.27 -17.98 -6.37
C TYR A 391 8.07 -16.92 -5.29
N ALA A 392 8.93 -15.90 -5.29
CA ALA A 392 8.94 -14.83 -4.31
C ALA A 392 9.11 -13.49 -5.02
N TYR A 393 8.21 -12.56 -4.76
CA TYR A 393 8.10 -11.26 -5.42
C TYR A 393 8.21 -10.14 -4.38
N ASN A 394 9.08 -9.16 -4.63
CA ASN A 394 9.21 -7.97 -3.79
C ASN A 394 9.72 -6.76 -4.59
N ASP A 395 8.99 -5.66 -4.60
CA ASP A 395 9.45 -4.34 -5.09
C ASP A 395 10.26 -4.41 -6.41
N GLY A 396 9.70 -5.09 -7.41
CA GLY A 396 10.33 -5.26 -8.73
C GLY A 396 11.44 -6.32 -8.82
N SER A 397 11.83 -6.94 -7.69
CA SER A 397 12.69 -8.13 -7.63
C SER A 397 11.86 -9.41 -7.69
N TYR A 398 12.33 -10.38 -8.46
CA TYR A 398 11.70 -11.68 -8.61
C TYR A 398 12.68 -12.79 -8.33
N CYS A 399 12.32 -13.67 -7.41
CA CYS A 399 13.14 -14.76 -6.93
C CYS A 399 12.45 -16.10 -7.14
N LYS A 400 13.24 -17.12 -7.42
CA LYS A 400 12.79 -18.51 -7.58
C LYS A 400 13.73 -19.45 -6.87
N ALA A 401 13.16 -20.39 -6.12
CA ALA A 401 13.90 -21.49 -5.52
C ALA A 401 13.24 -22.81 -5.92
N ALA A 402 13.99 -23.73 -6.52
CA ALA A 402 13.48 -25.04 -6.95
C ALA A 402 14.29 -26.16 -6.31
N GLY A 403 13.63 -27.24 -5.94
CA GLY A 403 14.28 -28.42 -5.37
C GLY A 403 13.30 -29.47 -4.90
N THR A 404 13.84 -30.52 -4.28
CA THR A 404 13.07 -31.62 -3.71
C THR A 404 12.84 -31.35 -2.23
N ILE A 405 11.58 -31.41 -1.80
CA ILE A 405 11.17 -31.42 -0.39
C ILE A 405 11.01 -32.89 0.02
N ASP A 406 11.71 -33.32 1.06
CA ASP A 406 11.55 -34.64 1.66
C ASP A 406 10.64 -34.59 2.90
N THR A 407 10.43 -35.74 3.53
CA THR A 407 9.61 -35.83 4.75
C THR A 407 10.32 -35.35 6.02
N SER A 408 11.52 -34.77 5.91
CA SER A 408 12.26 -34.23 7.06
C SER A 408 11.78 -32.81 7.38
N ASN A 409 11.84 -32.42 8.65
CA ASN A 409 11.57 -31.02 9.05
C ASN A 409 12.82 -30.13 8.91
N SER A 410 13.66 -30.39 7.90
CA SER A 410 14.89 -29.64 7.63
C SER A 410 15.21 -29.62 6.14
N ASN A 411 14.33 -28.98 5.37
CA ASN A 411 14.55 -28.76 3.94
C ASN A 411 15.14 -27.37 3.68
N THR A 412 16.03 -27.25 2.70
CA THR A 412 16.60 -25.97 2.26
C THR A 412 16.53 -25.84 0.75
N LEU A 413 15.96 -24.73 0.28
CA LEU A 413 16.00 -24.31 -1.12
C LEU A 413 16.83 -23.03 -1.25
N ILE A 414 17.54 -22.89 -2.36
CA ILE A 414 18.36 -21.70 -2.64
C ILE A 414 17.67 -20.92 -3.74
N ALA A 415 17.30 -19.68 -3.43
CA ALA A 415 16.68 -18.77 -4.37
C ALA A 415 17.73 -18.11 -5.28
N VAL A 416 17.35 -17.95 -6.54
CA VAL A 416 18.02 -17.07 -7.49
C VAL A 416 17.06 -15.92 -7.77
N CYS A 417 17.57 -14.69 -7.65
CA CYS A 417 16.78 -13.47 -7.82
C CYS A 417 17.25 -12.68 -9.04
N ILE A 418 16.34 -11.99 -9.72
CA ILE A 418 16.63 -10.95 -10.71
C ILE A 418 16.05 -9.62 -10.26
N SER A 419 16.77 -8.52 -10.49
CA SER A 419 16.33 -7.16 -10.17
C SER A 419 16.89 -6.14 -11.16
N ILE A 420 16.19 -5.00 -11.33
CA ILE A 420 16.64 -3.87 -12.15
C ILE A 420 17.37 -2.87 -11.25
N SER A 421 18.67 -2.71 -11.45
CA SER A 421 19.56 -1.88 -10.61
C SER A 421 19.64 -0.42 -11.07
N THR A 422 19.20 -0.10 -12.29
CA THR A 422 19.06 1.30 -12.74
C THR A 422 18.16 2.07 -11.78
N ALA A 423 18.67 3.16 -11.20
CA ALA A 423 17.97 3.90 -10.16
C ALA A 423 16.90 4.86 -10.72
N SER A 424 17.28 5.66 -11.72
CA SER A 424 16.44 6.64 -12.39
C SER A 424 16.89 6.83 -13.83
N LEU A 425 16.03 7.46 -14.64
CA LEU A 425 16.36 7.86 -16.01
C LEU A 425 16.79 9.33 -16.03
N PRO A 426 17.89 9.69 -16.71
CA PRO A 426 18.23 11.09 -16.94
C PRO A 426 17.15 11.80 -17.75
N VAL A 427 17.10 13.13 -17.61
CA VAL A 427 16.24 13.98 -18.44
C VAL A 427 16.71 13.96 -19.89
N GLY A 428 15.78 13.74 -20.82
CA GLY A 428 16.01 13.92 -22.25
C GLY A 428 15.67 15.35 -22.68
N VAL A 429 16.28 15.81 -23.77
CA VAL A 429 15.97 17.11 -24.40
C VAL A 429 15.55 16.84 -25.84
N ALA A 430 14.48 17.48 -26.31
CA ALA A 430 14.01 17.33 -27.69
C ALA A 430 15.15 17.55 -28.71
N TYR A 431 15.15 16.76 -29.77
CA TYR A 431 16.13 16.72 -30.86
C TYR A 431 17.58 16.38 -30.49
N ILE A 432 17.91 16.25 -29.20
CA ILE A 432 19.20 15.76 -28.72
C ILE A 432 19.18 14.23 -28.62
N ASP A 433 20.27 13.59 -29.02
CA ASP A 433 20.43 12.14 -28.86
C ASP A 433 20.31 11.75 -27.38
N TYR A 434 19.35 10.87 -27.09
CA TYR A 434 19.18 10.22 -25.80
C TYR A 434 19.66 8.78 -25.91
N SER A 435 20.42 8.32 -24.92
CA SER A 435 20.84 6.93 -24.81
C SER A 435 21.13 6.59 -23.35
N GLU A 436 20.33 5.70 -22.78
CA GLU A 436 20.50 5.17 -21.44
C GLU A 436 20.50 3.64 -21.50
N THR A 437 21.45 2.99 -20.84
CA THR A 437 21.53 1.52 -20.78
C THR A 437 20.99 1.05 -19.44
N LEU A 438 19.88 0.32 -19.49
CA LEU A 438 19.28 -0.29 -18.32
C LEU A 438 20.14 -1.47 -17.85
N VAL A 439 20.29 -1.59 -16.54
CA VAL A 439 21.12 -2.61 -15.90
C VAL A 439 20.24 -3.46 -15.01
N ALA A 440 20.40 -4.78 -15.16
CA ALA A 440 19.82 -5.79 -14.28
C ALA A 440 20.95 -6.54 -13.57
N THR A 441 20.63 -7.04 -12.38
CA THR A 441 21.52 -7.87 -11.57
C THR A 441 20.84 -9.16 -11.17
N GLY A 442 21.64 -10.19 -10.87
CA GLY A 442 21.13 -11.52 -10.57
C GLY A 442 20.73 -12.29 -11.83
N GLY A 443 19.72 -13.15 -11.75
CA GLY A 443 19.28 -14.02 -12.85
C GLY A 443 20.39 -14.95 -13.36
N SER A 444 20.15 -15.54 -14.53
CA SER A 444 21.15 -16.36 -15.22
C SER A 444 21.00 -16.32 -16.75
N GLY A 445 22.13 -16.47 -17.45
CA GLY A 445 22.17 -16.41 -18.91
C GLY A 445 22.04 -14.98 -19.44
N THR A 446 21.45 -14.84 -20.62
CA THR A 446 21.27 -13.54 -21.29
C THR A 446 20.02 -12.83 -20.82
N PHE A 447 20.05 -11.49 -20.78
CA PHE A 447 18.88 -10.67 -20.47
C PHE A 447 18.20 -10.15 -21.72
N SER A 448 16.86 -10.18 -21.73
CA SER A 448 16.02 -9.57 -22.74
C SER A 448 15.08 -8.54 -22.11
N TRP A 449 15.03 -7.35 -22.67
CA TRP A 449 14.26 -6.22 -22.16
C TRP A 449 13.04 -5.91 -23.02
N SER A 450 11.96 -5.49 -22.38
CA SER A 450 10.72 -5.05 -23.01
C SER A 450 10.07 -3.92 -22.23
N THR A 451 9.12 -3.23 -22.83
CA THR A 451 8.30 -2.19 -22.17
C THR A 451 6.83 -2.41 -22.50
N SER A 452 5.97 -2.19 -21.51
CA SER A 452 4.51 -2.26 -21.64
C SER A 452 3.85 -0.87 -21.69
N SER A 453 4.61 0.19 -21.41
CA SER A 453 4.19 1.58 -21.48
C SER A 453 4.47 2.20 -22.84
N ALA A 454 3.70 3.23 -23.20
CA ALA A 454 4.06 4.09 -24.33
C ALA A 454 5.32 4.92 -24.00
N LEU A 455 6.25 5.00 -24.94
CA LEU A 455 7.45 5.83 -24.86
C LEU A 455 7.20 7.20 -25.54
N PRO A 456 7.97 8.26 -25.19
CA PRO A 456 7.96 9.51 -25.95
C PRO A 456 8.22 9.26 -27.44
N SER A 457 7.59 10.03 -28.33
CA SER A 457 7.81 9.86 -29.76
C SER A 457 9.27 10.12 -30.11
N GLY A 458 9.89 9.18 -30.84
CA GLY A 458 11.32 9.22 -31.17
C GLY A 458 12.23 8.48 -30.18
N ILE A 459 11.71 7.92 -29.10
CA ILE A 459 12.43 7.06 -28.15
C ILE A 459 11.97 5.60 -28.31
N THR A 460 12.92 4.66 -28.27
CA THR A 460 12.67 3.21 -28.32
C THR A 460 13.48 2.47 -27.27
N LEU A 461 12.99 1.31 -26.83
CA LEU A 461 13.75 0.38 -25.97
C LEU A 461 14.19 -0.83 -26.81
N SER A 462 15.49 -1.11 -26.86
CA SER A 462 16.02 -2.32 -27.49
C SER A 462 15.89 -3.55 -26.59
N THR A 463 15.97 -4.74 -27.18
CA THR A 463 15.97 -6.01 -26.42
C THR A 463 17.20 -6.17 -25.53
N ASP A 464 18.28 -5.44 -25.79
CA ASP A 464 19.51 -5.45 -24.99
C ASP A 464 19.44 -4.43 -23.82
N GLY A 465 18.31 -3.74 -23.66
CA GLY A 465 18.07 -2.83 -22.55
C GLY A 465 18.55 -1.40 -22.80
N VAL A 466 18.75 -0.98 -24.05
CA VAL A 466 19.13 0.40 -24.37
C VAL A 466 17.89 1.21 -24.72
N LEU A 467 17.57 2.21 -23.89
CA LEU A 467 16.54 3.20 -24.14
C LEU A 467 17.17 4.37 -24.90
N SER A 468 16.87 4.52 -26.19
CA SER A 468 17.56 5.51 -27.04
C SER A 468 16.69 6.09 -28.15
N GLY A 469 17.15 7.22 -28.69
CA GLY A 469 16.59 7.89 -29.86
C GLY A 469 16.69 9.42 -29.77
N LYS A 470 15.93 10.12 -30.61
CA LYS A 470 15.82 11.58 -30.61
C LYS A 470 14.36 11.97 -30.36
N PRO A 471 14.01 12.43 -29.16
CA PRO A 471 12.63 12.81 -28.86
C PRO A 471 12.25 14.05 -29.66
N VAL A 472 11.00 14.15 -30.10
CA VAL A 472 10.49 15.36 -30.80
C VAL A 472 9.97 16.39 -29.79
N ASN A 473 9.92 17.66 -30.18
CA ASN A 473 9.52 18.75 -29.26
C ASN A 473 8.07 18.58 -28.75
N SER A 474 7.16 18.08 -29.60
CA SER A 474 5.78 17.75 -29.21
C SER A 474 5.66 16.60 -28.19
N SER A 475 6.77 15.94 -27.84
CA SER A 475 6.85 14.94 -26.77
C SER A 475 7.48 15.49 -25.48
N ALA A 476 7.60 16.80 -25.32
CA ALA A 476 7.98 17.38 -24.04
C ALA A 476 6.93 17.07 -22.95
N GLY A 477 7.40 16.67 -21.77
CA GLY A 477 6.54 16.20 -20.68
C GLY A 477 7.17 15.12 -19.82
N SER A 478 6.38 14.59 -18.89
CA SER A 478 6.79 13.51 -17.99
C SER A 478 6.06 12.21 -18.34
N TYR A 479 6.80 11.12 -18.45
CA TYR A 479 6.31 9.81 -18.87
C TYR A 479 6.58 8.76 -17.80
N SER A 480 5.56 7.97 -17.48
CA SER A 480 5.70 6.76 -16.66
C SER A 480 6.11 5.59 -17.57
N VAL A 481 7.38 5.19 -17.48
CA VAL A 481 7.99 4.16 -18.32
C VAL A 481 8.12 2.87 -17.54
N ILE A 482 7.36 1.85 -17.91
CA ILE A 482 7.36 0.52 -17.28
C ILE A 482 8.21 -0.41 -18.14
N VAL A 483 9.30 -0.92 -17.57
CA VAL A 483 10.22 -1.85 -18.25
C VAL A 483 10.26 -3.19 -17.53
N THR A 484 10.45 -4.25 -18.29
CA THR A 484 10.59 -5.62 -17.81
C THR A 484 11.84 -6.25 -18.39
N VAL A 485 12.69 -6.81 -17.53
CA VAL A 485 13.84 -7.64 -17.91
C VAL A 485 13.50 -9.11 -17.67
N THR A 486 13.89 -9.98 -18.60
CA THR A 486 13.72 -11.44 -18.54
C THR A 486 15.06 -12.11 -18.72
N ASP A 487 15.41 -13.08 -17.87
CA ASP A 487 16.61 -13.90 -18.04
C ASP A 487 16.37 -15.15 -18.90
N ALA A 488 17.43 -15.90 -19.20
CA ALA A 488 17.36 -17.11 -20.02
C ALA A 488 17.28 -18.41 -19.20
N SER A 489 16.89 -18.33 -17.93
CA SER A 489 16.71 -19.51 -17.09
C SER A 489 15.45 -20.32 -17.46
N ASP A 490 15.34 -21.56 -16.96
CA ASP A 490 14.14 -22.39 -17.15
C ASP A 490 13.52 -22.83 -15.79
N PRO A 491 12.26 -22.45 -15.50
CA PRO A 491 11.54 -21.32 -16.10
C PRO A 491 12.26 -19.98 -15.87
N SER A 492 12.09 -19.05 -16.81
CA SER A 492 12.73 -17.73 -16.84
C SER A 492 12.31 -16.84 -15.67
N LEU A 493 13.23 -15.99 -15.22
CA LEU A 493 12.97 -14.96 -14.22
C LEU A 493 12.71 -13.62 -14.87
N THR A 494 11.73 -12.87 -14.34
CA THR A 494 11.38 -11.53 -14.82
C THR A 494 11.38 -10.50 -13.71
N ALA A 495 11.98 -9.33 -13.91
CA ALA A 495 11.87 -8.18 -13.01
C ALA A 495 11.21 -7.00 -13.75
N THR A 496 10.32 -6.26 -13.09
CA THR A 496 9.61 -5.11 -13.67
C THR A 496 9.83 -3.87 -12.81
N LYS A 497 10.10 -2.73 -13.43
CA LYS A 497 10.29 -1.45 -12.74
C LYS A 497 9.64 -0.30 -13.51
N THR A 498 9.05 0.63 -12.77
CA THR A 498 8.51 1.88 -13.32
C THR A 498 9.50 3.00 -13.10
N PHE A 499 9.81 3.74 -14.16
CA PHE A 499 10.64 4.93 -14.16
C PHE A 499 9.83 6.16 -14.55
N THR A 500 10.32 7.32 -14.16
CA THR A 500 9.87 8.60 -14.71
C THR A 500 10.91 9.08 -15.71
N LEU A 501 10.53 9.23 -16.98
CA LEU A 501 11.35 9.89 -18.01
C LEU A 501 10.77 11.28 -18.29
N THR A 502 11.56 12.32 -18.05
CA THR A 502 11.19 13.70 -18.41
C THR A 502 11.86 14.07 -19.71
N ILE A 503 11.08 14.54 -20.68
CA ILE A 503 11.56 15.19 -21.89
C ILE A 503 11.37 16.69 -21.73
N GLN A 504 12.46 17.43 -21.78
CA GLN A 504 12.45 18.89 -21.84
C GLN A 504 12.32 19.37 -23.28
N GLU A 505 11.65 20.50 -23.43
CA GLU A 505 11.66 21.26 -24.68
C GLU A 505 13.08 21.72 -25.01
N HIS A 506 13.39 21.83 -26.30
CA HIS A 506 14.65 22.39 -26.77
C HIS A 506 14.46 23.88 -27.08
N CYS A 507 15.05 24.77 -26.26
CA CYS A 507 14.86 26.23 -26.37
C CYS A 507 16.01 26.92 -27.15
N GLY A 508 16.26 26.53 -28.41
CA GLY A 508 17.24 27.20 -29.30
C GLY A 508 16.58 28.19 -30.27
N ASN A 509 17.29 29.22 -30.76
CA ASN A 509 16.77 30.11 -31.82
C ASN A 509 16.48 29.29 -33.08
N GLY A 510 15.22 29.20 -33.51
CA GLY A 510 14.85 28.44 -34.71
C GLY A 510 15.55 28.94 -35.97
N ALA A 511 15.97 28.02 -36.84
CA ALA A 511 16.54 28.31 -38.15
C ALA A 511 15.71 27.59 -39.23
N TYR A 512 15.19 28.35 -40.20
CA TYR A 512 14.30 27.85 -41.25
C TYR A 512 14.81 28.24 -42.63
N LEU A 513 14.86 27.28 -43.55
CA LEU A 513 15.17 27.49 -44.96
C LEU A 513 13.86 27.64 -45.74
N ILE A 514 13.76 28.69 -46.56
CA ILE A 514 12.56 28.99 -47.36
C ILE A 514 12.92 28.95 -48.85
N ALA A 515 12.13 28.22 -49.63
CA ALA A 515 12.28 28.11 -51.07
C ALA A 515 10.96 28.32 -51.81
N SER A 516 11.04 28.80 -53.06
CA SER A 516 9.90 28.86 -53.98
C SER A 516 9.27 27.46 -54.16
N ASP A 517 7.94 27.40 -54.29
CA ASP A 517 7.22 26.16 -54.63
C ASP A 517 7.39 25.74 -56.11
N GLY A 518 8.06 26.56 -56.92
CA GLY A 518 8.29 26.33 -58.34
C GLY A 518 7.17 26.84 -59.25
N ASP A 519 6.24 27.66 -58.77
CA ASP A 519 5.23 28.31 -59.62
C ASP A 519 5.90 29.20 -60.69
N GLY A 520 5.63 28.91 -61.97
CA GLY A 520 6.13 29.67 -63.11
C GLY A 520 5.65 31.12 -63.19
N ALA A 521 4.73 31.56 -62.32
CA ALA A 521 4.36 32.96 -62.15
C ALA A 521 5.43 33.81 -61.44
N TYR A 522 6.38 33.18 -60.75
CA TYR A 522 7.39 33.85 -59.93
C TYR A 522 8.80 33.34 -60.23
N ILE A 523 9.79 34.21 -60.06
CA ILE A 523 11.20 33.82 -59.99
C ILE A 523 11.65 33.95 -58.55
N GLY A 524 12.10 32.83 -57.97
CA GLY A 524 12.72 32.79 -56.64
C GLY A 524 14.15 33.32 -56.67
N SER A 525 14.51 34.19 -55.74
CA SER A 525 15.86 34.71 -55.52
C SER A 525 16.06 35.05 -54.05
N TYR A 526 17.24 35.59 -53.70
CA TYR A 526 17.52 36.14 -52.37
C TYR A 526 17.98 37.59 -52.49
N THR A 527 17.68 38.41 -51.48
CA THR A 527 18.31 39.73 -51.33
C THR A 527 19.80 39.58 -51.00
N GLY A 528 20.56 40.68 -51.07
CA GLY A 528 21.97 40.68 -50.62
C GLY A 528 22.16 40.35 -49.14
N SER A 529 21.08 40.41 -48.33
CA SER A 529 21.06 39.99 -46.93
C SER A 529 20.51 38.57 -46.73
N GLY A 530 20.20 37.83 -47.79
CA GLY A 530 19.74 36.44 -47.69
C GLY A 530 18.23 36.25 -47.48
N ILE A 531 17.43 37.31 -47.60
CA ILE A 531 15.97 37.22 -47.48
C ILE A 531 15.39 36.58 -48.76
N PRO A 532 14.57 35.52 -48.66
CA PRO A 532 13.89 34.93 -49.80
C PRO A 532 12.95 35.91 -50.49
N THR A 533 13.03 35.99 -51.82
CA THR A 533 12.23 36.88 -52.65
C THR A 533 11.57 36.10 -53.78
N LEU A 534 10.32 36.45 -54.09
CA LEU A 534 9.56 35.94 -55.22
C LEU A 534 9.18 37.12 -56.11
N THR A 535 9.89 37.28 -57.23
CA THR A 535 9.63 38.37 -58.18
C THR A 535 8.60 37.94 -59.22
N VAL A 536 7.58 38.77 -59.42
CA VAL A 536 6.47 38.48 -60.33
C VAL A 536 6.92 38.61 -61.79
N ASN A 537 6.73 37.54 -62.57
CA ASN A 537 7.15 37.47 -63.97
C ASN A 537 6.42 38.47 -64.88
N SER A 538 7.04 38.78 -66.01
CA SER A 538 6.42 39.60 -67.06
C SER A 538 5.09 38.98 -67.51
N GLY A 539 4.06 39.82 -67.69
CA GLY A 539 2.71 39.38 -68.08
C GLY A 539 1.83 38.84 -66.96
N VAL A 540 2.35 38.66 -65.74
CA VAL A 540 1.56 38.21 -64.57
C VAL A 540 0.95 39.41 -63.84
N THR A 541 -0.38 39.44 -63.71
CA THR A 541 -1.12 40.51 -63.03
C THR A 541 -2.38 39.96 -62.32
N GLY A 542 -2.94 40.73 -61.41
CA GLY A 542 -4.18 40.40 -60.69
C GLY A 542 -3.95 39.64 -59.39
N PHE A 543 -5.02 39.11 -58.80
CA PHE A 543 -4.93 38.34 -57.55
C PHE A 543 -4.28 36.97 -57.80
N LYS A 544 -3.20 36.68 -57.08
CA LYS A 544 -2.42 35.44 -57.16
C LYS A 544 -2.13 34.90 -55.78
N TYR A 545 -2.07 33.57 -55.67
CA TYR A 545 -1.74 32.87 -54.44
C TYR A 545 -0.30 32.38 -54.53
N VAL A 546 0.52 32.81 -53.59
CA VAL A 546 1.95 32.56 -53.52
C VAL A 546 2.19 31.49 -52.48
N ARG A 547 3.03 30.51 -52.76
CA ARG A 547 3.41 29.47 -51.81
C ARG A 547 4.91 29.30 -51.74
N VAL A 548 5.37 28.88 -50.57
CA VAL A 548 6.76 28.52 -50.30
C VAL A 548 6.85 27.17 -49.59
N ASN A 549 7.94 26.47 -49.84
CA ASN A 549 8.36 25.32 -49.04
C ASN A 549 9.24 25.83 -47.90
N ILE A 550 9.02 25.31 -46.70
CA ILE A 550 9.77 25.62 -45.48
C ILE A 550 10.42 24.33 -44.99
N THR A 551 11.72 24.39 -44.75
CA THR A 551 12.50 23.29 -44.18
C THR A 551 13.16 23.75 -42.89
N THR A 552 12.90 23.05 -41.80
CA THR A 552 13.54 23.31 -40.51
C THR A 552 15.01 22.87 -40.55
N ASP A 553 15.90 23.80 -40.19
CA ASP A 553 17.32 23.54 -39.96
C ASP A 553 17.58 23.36 -38.45
N THR A 554 17.00 24.23 -37.61
CA THR A 554 16.96 24.07 -36.14
C THR A 554 15.54 24.38 -35.66
N GLY A 555 14.90 23.41 -34.98
CA GLY A 555 13.51 23.57 -34.55
C GLY A 555 13.32 24.50 -33.35
N HIS A 556 12.11 24.99 -33.17
CA HIS A 556 11.76 25.96 -32.13
C HIS A 556 10.44 25.61 -31.43
N ALA A 557 10.24 26.12 -30.21
CA ALA A 557 9.03 25.82 -29.44
C ALA A 557 7.91 26.81 -29.77
N GLY A 558 6.72 26.26 -30.11
CA GLY A 558 5.51 27.05 -30.32
C GLY A 558 5.11 27.15 -31.78
N ALA A 559 4.24 28.10 -32.08
CA ALA A 559 3.87 28.38 -33.46
C ALA A 559 4.65 29.59 -33.96
N GLU A 560 5.38 29.45 -35.05
CA GLU A 560 6.06 30.55 -35.72
C GLU A 560 5.08 31.26 -36.66
N THR A 561 5.39 32.52 -36.95
CA THR A 561 4.62 33.35 -37.86
C THR A 561 5.39 33.50 -39.17
N CYS A 562 4.85 32.92 -40.25
CA CYS A 562 5.34 33.17 -41.59
C CYS A 562 4.70 34.46 -42.11
N VAL A 563 5.52 35.44 -42.46
CA VAL A 563 5.11 36.76 -42.94
C VAL A 563 5.51 36.94 -44.39
N PHE A 564 4.55 37.24 -45.26
CA PHE A 564 4.75 37.60 -46.66
C PHE A 564 4.57 39.11 -46.80
N VAL A 565 5.54 39.79 -47.39
CA VAL A 565 5.53 41.25 -47.60
C VAL A 565 5.63 41.55 -49.09
N GLN A 566 4.61 42.22 -49.65
CA GLN A 566 4.60 42.63 -51.06
C GLN A 566 5.19 44.04 -51.20
N ILE A 567 6.18 44.15 -52.08
CA ILE A 567 6.92 45.38 -52.39
C ILE A 567 6.70 45.76 -53.86
N ARG A 568 6.46 47.04 -54.11
CA ARG A 568 6.38 47.63 -55.45
C ARG A 568 7.10 48.99 -55.44
N ASN A 569 8.03 49.19 -56.36
CA ASN A 569 8.85 50.42 -56.43
C ASN A 569 9.47 50.78 -55.06
N ASP A 570 10.09 49.79 -54.40
CA ASP A 570 10.74 49.93 -53.09
C ASP A 570 9.81 50.38 -51.96
N GLN A 571 8.50 50.22 -52.11
CA GLN A 571 7.50 50.50 -51.07
C GLN A 571 6.72 49.23 -50.74
N GLN A 572 6.58 48.95 -49.44
CA GLN A 572 5.66 47.92 -48.96
C GLN A 572 4.22 48.35 -49.23
N ILE A 573 3.48 47.51 -49.96
CA ILE A 573 2.10 47.80 -50.37
C ILE A 573 1.08 46.83 -49.77
N ALA A 574 1.51 45.66 -49.31
CA ALA A 574 0.68 44.70 -48.59
C ALA A 574 1.55 43.76 -47.74
N PHE A 575 0.96 43.15 -46.72
CA PHE A 575 1.55 42.01 -46.04
C PHE A 575 0.46 41.02 -45.62
N CYS A 576 0.81 39.75 -45.48
CA CYS A 576 -0.05 38.69 -44.99
C CYS A 576 0.78 37.81 -44.06
N PHE A 577 0.18 37.22 -43.05
CA PHE A 577 0.87 36.30 -42.16
C PHE A 577 -0.01 35.11 -41.82
N LEU A 578 0.63 33.99 -41.51
CA LEU A 578 -0.02 32.84 -40.89
C LEU A 578 0.86 32.30 -39.78
N THR A 579 0.21 31.68 -38.81
CA THR A 579 0.87 31.09 -37.64
C THR A 579 0.64 29.59 -37.68
N ALA A 580 1.72 28.82 -37.64
CA ALA A 580 1.72 27.36 -37.61
C ALA A 580 2.97 26.88 -36.90
N ASP A 581 2.98 25.63 -36.49
CA ASP A 581 4.21 24.96 -36.04
C ASP A 581 4.98 24.52 -37.29
N PHE A 582 5.95 25.33 -37.71
CA PHE A 582 6.71 25.10 -38.93
C PHE A 582 7.84 24.07 -38.75
N ASP A 583 7.99 23.48 -37.55
CA ASP A 583 8.74 22.23 -37.37
C ASP A 583 8.00 21.03 -37.96
N ILE A 584 6.68 21.11 -38.08
CA ILE A 584 5.80 20.05 -38.58
C ILE A 584 5.20 20.41 -39.95
N VAL A 585 4.91 21.69 -40.16
CA VAL A 585 4.30 22.21 -41.39
C VAL A 585 5.38 22.66 -42.36
N SER A 586 5.45 22.03 -43.54
CA SER A 586 6.49 22.28 -44.54
C SER A 586 6.09 23.26 -45.65
N THR A 587 4.89 23.87 -45.59
CA THR A 587 4.41 24.80 -46.62
C THR A 587 3.63 25.97 -46.03
N ALA A 588 3.79 27.15 -46.63
CA ALA A 588 3.05 28.37 -46.29
C ALA A 588 2.57 29.08 -47.56
N GLY A 589 1.46 29.83 -47.50
CA GLY A 589 1.02 30.60 -48.65
C GLY A 589 0.09 31.78 -48.33
N ALA A 590 0.11 32.78 -49.22
CA ALA A 590 -0.63 34.03 -49.08
C ALA A 590 -1.08 34.58 -50.44
N GLY A 591 -2.20 35.31 -50.45
CA GLY A 591 -2.79 35.90 -51.65
C GLY A 591 -2.48 37.40 -51.81
N PHE A 592 -2.02 37.82 -52.99
CA PHE A 592 -1.69 39.22 -53.28
C PHE A 592 -2.24 39.66 -54.64
N ASN A 593 -2.58 40.94 -54.77
CA ASN A 593 -2.87 41.55 -56.07
C ASN A 593 -1.58 42.07 -56.70
N VAL A 594 -1.00 41.28 -57.60
CA VAL A 594 0.35 41.47 -58.13
C VAL A 594 0.36 42.20 -59.47
N ARG A 595 1.51 42.81 -59.78
CA ARG A 595 1.88 43.34 -61.10
C ARG A 595 3.26 42.83 -61.47
N PRO A 596 3.61 42.82 -62.78
CA PRO A 596 4.96 42.46 -63.20
C PRO A 596 6.01 43.30 -62.48
N GLY A 597 7.02 42.64 -61.92
CA GLY A 597 8.10 43.29 -61.16
C GLY A 597 7.79 43.59 -59.69
N ASP A 598 6.60 43.28 -59.18
CA ASP A 598 6.39 43.25 -57.73
C ASP A 598 7.27 42.14 -57.12
N VAL A 599 7.76 42.38 -55.89
CA VAL A 599 8.58 41.43 -55.14
C VAL A 599 7.83 41.02 -53.88
N ILE A 600 7.84 39.73 -53.55
CA ILE A 600 7.30 39.22 -52.28
C ILE A 600 8.46 38.69 -51.45
N GLU A 601 8.72 39.34 -50.33
CA GLU A 601 9.66 38.89 -49.31
C GLU A 601 8.97 37.97 -48.32
N VAL A 602 9.66 36.93 -47.86
CA VAL A 602 9.11 35.96 -46.91
C VAL A 602 10.01 35.84 -45.69
N TYR A 603 9.40 35.98 -44.52
CA TYR A 603 10.05 35.93 -43.22
C TYR A 603 9.42 34.82 -42.37
N ILE A 604 10.24 34.17 -41.54
CA ILE A 604 9.74 33.38 -40.40
C ILE A 604 10.14 34.14 -39.15
N VAL A 605 9.14 34.49 -38.36
CA VAL A 605 9.31 35.25 -37.13
C VAL A 605 8.77 34.41 -36.00
N ASP A 606 9.58 34.25 -34.96
CA ASP A 606 9.11 33.64 -33.73
C ASP A 606 8.16 34.56 -32.96
N SER A 607 7.38 34.00 -32.05
CA SER A 607 6.63 34.74 -31.04
C SER A 607 7.55 35.77 -30.39
N LEU A 608 7.25 37.06 -30.59
CA LEU A 608 7.95 38.19 -29.97
C LEU A 608 7.85 38.06 -28.43
N SER A 609 8.71 37.25 -27.83
CA SER A 609 8.84 37.13 -26.39
C SER A 609 9.95 38.08 -25.94
N ASN A 610 9.63 38.93 -24.97
CA ASN A 610 10.49 40.01 -24.52
C ASN A 610 11.68 39.53 -23.65
N SER A 611 12.12 38.28 -23.77
CA SER A 611 13.36 37.83 -23.12
C SER A 611 14.54 38.48 -23.81
N GLY A 612 15.39 39.17 -23.04
CA GLY A 612 16.38 40.18 -23.48
C GLY A 612 17.54 39.72 -24.36
N GLY A 613 17.24 38.99 -25.45
CA GLY A 613 18.17 38.59 -26.50
C GLY A 613 17.58 38.62 -27.92
N SER A 614 16.28 38.87 -28.10
CA SER A 614 15.64 38.89 -29.44
C SER A 614 15.57 40.32 -29.99
N PRO A 615 16.27 40.61 -31.10
CA PRO A 615 15.65 40.30 -32.37
C PRO A 615 16.67 39.75 -33.38
N THR A 616 16.44 38.55 -33.88
CA THR A 616 17.05 38.16 -35.16
C THR A 616 15.91 37.88 -36.12
N ILE A 617 15.53 38.93 -36.85
CA ILE A 617 15.19 38.78 -38.26
C ILE A 617 16.49 38.25 -38.88
N LEU A 618 16.47 37.05 -39.46
CA LEU A 618 17.59 36.58 -40.29
C LEU A 618 17.76 37.54 -41.48
#